data_AF-D2ASQ0-F1
#
_entry.id   AF-D2ASQ0-F1
#
_cell.length_a   1.000
_cell.length_b   1.000
_cell.length_c   1.000
_cell.angle_alpha   90.00
_cell.angle_beta   90.00
_cell.angle_gamma   90.00
#
_symmetry.space_group_name_H-M   'P 1'
#
loop_
_entity.id
_entity.type
_entity.pdbx_description
1 polymer ?
#
loop_
_entity_poly.entity_id
_entity_poly.type
_entity_poly.pdbx_seq_one_letter_code
_entity_poly.pdbx_strand_id
1 'polypeptide(L)' 'MKVVKLDAMDAIELSEMLEFVKDWLTTDDQAKARFAQFVGCPGYDAADLCADADRFVFLLGGNDGEYLFGQD' A
#
# COMPACT_ATOMS: atom_id res chain seq x y z
N MET A 1 12.66 21.76 -5.51
CA MET A 1 11.56 20.81 -5.27
C MET A 1 11.02 20.37 -6.63
N LYS A 2 11.06 19.08 -6.96
CA LYS A 2 10.42 18.58 -8.19
C LYS A 2 8.95 18.33 -7.86
N VAL A 3 8.04 18.87 -8.67
CA VAL A 3 6.61 18.57 -8.57
C VAL A 3 6.34 17.34 -9.41
N VAL A 4 5.81 16.29 -8.80
CA VAL A 4 5.25 15.14 -9.50
C VAL A 4 3.79 15.48 -9.81
N LYS A 5 3.37 15.30 -11.06
CA LYS A 5 1.98 15.42 -11.48
C LYS A 5 1.53 14.03 -11.90
N LEU A 6 0.35 13.65 -11.44
CA LEU A 6 -0.31 12.39 -11.77
C LEU A 6 -1.68 12.77 -12.33
N ASP A 7 -2.06 12.24 -13.48
CA ASP A 7 -3.41 12.43 -13.97
C ASP A 7 -4.38 11.43 -13.31
N ALA A 8 -5.68 11.57 -13.60
CA ALA A 8 -6.71 10.75 -12.96
C ALA A 8 -6.61 9.27 -13.35
N MET A 9 -6.22 8.95 -14.59
CA MET A 9 -6.08 7.56 -15.04
C MET A 9 -4.84 6.93 -14.41
N ASP A 10 -3.72 7.66 -14.41
CA ASP A 10 -2.49 7.21 -13.76
C ASP A 10 -2.70 6.97 -12.25
N ALA A 11 -3.53 7.80 -11.59
CA ALA A 11 -3.87 7.65 -10.17
C ALA A 11 -4.70 6.39 -9.90
N ILE A 12 -5.64 6.06 -10.79
CA ILE A 12 -6.44 4.85 -10.70
C ILE A 12 -5.54 3.62 -10.88
N GLU A 13 -4.73 3.58 -11.93
CA GLU A 13 -3.83 2.44 -12.20
C GLU A 13 -2.84 2.21 -11.06
N LEU A 14 -2.30 3.30 -10.50
CA LEU A 14 -1.41 3.21 -9.33
C LEU A 14 -2.14 2.66 -8.10
N SER A 15 -3.39 3.06 -7.88
CA SER A 15 -4.22 2.54 -6.78
C SER A 15 -4.46 1.04 -6.92
N GLU A 16 -4.89 0.59 -8.10
CA GLU A 16 -5.13 -0.83 -8.39
C GLU A 16 -3.86 -1.67 -8.21
N MET A 17 -2.70 -1.14 -8.63
CA MET A 17 -1.42 -1.82 -8.43
C MET A 17 -1.06 -1.95 -6.95
N LEU A 18 -1.31 -0.91 -6.14
CA LEU A 18 -1.03 -0.93 -4.70
C LEU A 18 -1.96 -1.90 -3.95
N GLU A 19 -3.25 -1.94 -4.32
CA GLU A 19 -4.20 -2.92 -3.80
C GLU A 19 -3.76 -4.35 -4.17
N PHE A 20 -3.36 -4.59 -5.41
CA PHE A 20 -2.84 -5.90 -5.84
C PHE A 20 -1.61 -6.33 -5.02
N VAL A 21 -0.67 -5.43 -4.75
CA VAL A 21 0.52 -5.73 -3.93
C VAL A 21 0.11 -6.07 -2.48
N LYS A 22 -0.83 -5.32 -1.91
CA LYS A 22 -1.39 -5.59 -0.58
C LYS A 22 -2.08 -6.96 -0.53
N ASP A 23 -2.93 -7.27 -1.50
CA ASP A 23 -3.65 -8.55 -1.57
C ASP A 23 -2.70 -9.73 -1.68
N TRP A 24 -1.66 -9.60 -2.51
CA TRP A 24 -0.62 -10.61 -2.62
C TRP A 24 0.11 -10.81 -1.29
N LEU A 25 0.57 -9.72 -0.66
CA LEU A 25 1.28 -9.77 0.61
C LEU A 25 0.42 -10.31 1.74
N THR A 26 -0.88 -10.04 1.77
CA THR A 26 -1.76 -10.52 2.85
C THR A 26 -2.16 -11.98 2.69
N THR A 27 -2.28 -12.47 1.46
CA THR A 27 -2.70 -13.83 1.12
C THR A 27 -1.57 -14.86 1.22
N ASP A 28 -0.31 -14.49 0.91
CA ASP A 28 0.81 -15.43 0.86
C ASP A 28 1.82 -15.21 2.00
N ASP A 29 1.85 -16.12 2.96
CA ASP A 29 2.80 -16.08 4.07
C ASP A 29 4.26 -16.26 3.63
N GLN A 30 4.53 -16.96 2.51
CA GLN A 30 5.89 -16.98 1.95
C GLN A 30 6.27 -15.61 1.40
N ALA A 31 5.35 -14.88 0.77
CA ALA A 31 5.62 -13.52 0.30
C ALA A 31 5.98 -12.60 1.47
N LYS A 32 5.23 -12.64 2.58
CA LYS A 32 5.57 -11.90 3.82
C LYS A 32 6.96 -12.25 4.35
N ALA A 33 7.28 -13.55 4.42
CA ALA A 33 8.57 -14.00 4.91
C ALA A 33 9.72 -13.55 4.01
N ARG A 34 9.54 -13.60 2.69
CA ARG A 34 10.52 -13.11 1.71
C ARG A 34 10.70 -11.60 1.79
N PHE A 35 9.60 -10.86 1.96
CA PHE A 35 9.66 -9.42 2.17
C PHE A 35 10.45 -9.07 3.44
N ALA A 36 10.17 -9.73 4.57
CA ALA A 36 10.91 -9.51 5.81
C ALA A 36 12.42 -9.82 5.66
N GLN A 37 12.77 -10.89 4.93
CA GLN A 37 14.16 -11.21 4.60
C GLN A 37 14.82 -10.14 3.73
N PHE A 38 14.07 -9.57 2.77
CA PHE A 38 14.57 -8.53 1.87
C PHE A 38 14.82 -7.21 2.60
N VAL A 39 13.88 -6.76 3.43
CA VAL A 39 14.03 -5.50 4.20
C VAL A 39 15.15 -5.62 5.21
N GLY A 40 15.28 -6.78 5.87
CA GLY A 40 16.43 -7.09 6.74
C GLY A 40 16.58 -6.18 7.97
N CYS A 41 15.59 -5.33 8.26
CA CYS A 41 15.59 -4.36 9.36
C CYS A 41 14.27 -4.47 10.16
N PRO A 42 14.31 -4.46 11.50
CA PRO A 42 13.13 -4.67 12.34
C PRO A 42 12.14 -3.48 12.39
N GLY A 43 12.33 -2.43 11.60
CA GLY A 43 11.53 -1.19 11.66
C GLY A 43 10.53 -0.99 10.52
N TYR A 44 10.48 -1.88 9.54
CA TYR A 44 9.50 -1.82 8.44
C TYR A 44 9.10 -3.24 8.04
N ASP A 45 7.91 -3.66 8.44
CA ASP A 45 7.38 -4.98 8.14
C ASP A 45 6.31 -4.94 7.04
N ALA A 46 5.77 -6.12 6.72
CA ALA A 46 4.75 -6.23 5.68
C ALA A 46 3.45 -5.48 6.05
N ALA A 47 3.15 -5.34 7.35
CA ALA A 47 1.98 -4.59 7.80
C ALA A 47 2.19 -3.09 7.62
N ASP A 48 3.40 -2.58 7.88
CA ASP A 48 3.75 -1.18 7.59
C ASP A 48 3.57 -0.86 6.09
N LEU A 49 4.06 -1.75 5.21
CA LEU A 49 3.86 -1.60 3.76
C LEU A 49 2.38 -1.65 3.35
N CYS A 50 1.60 -2.55 3.95
CA CYS A 50 0.16 -2.60 3.67
C CYS A 50 -0.55 -1.32 4.13
N ALA A 51 -0.18 -0.76 5.29
CA ALA A 51 -0.73 0.49 5.79
C ALA A 51 -0.37 1.70 4.91
N ASP A 52 0.87 1.75 4.41
CA ASP A 52 1.29 2.78 3.45
C ASP A 52 0.53 2.66 2.12
N ALA A 53 0.37 1.44 1.60
CA ALA A 53 -0.41 1.18 0.39
C ALA A 53 -1.85 1.67 0.56
N ASP A 54 -2.47 1.30 1.67
CA ASP A 54 -3.82 1.72 2.06
C ASP A 54 -3.99 3.24 2.11
N ARG A 55 -3.02 3.95 2.67
CA ARG A 55 -3.01 5.42 2.70
C ARG A 55 -2.88 6.01 1.29
N PHE A 56 -2.05 5.43 0.44
CA PHE A 56 -1.87 5.92 -0.93
C PHE A 56 -3.11 5.68 -1.79
N VAL A 57 -3.74 4.53 -1.70
CA VAL A 57 -5.00 4.23 -2.40
C VAL A 57 -6.06 5.26 -2.04
N PHE A 58 -6.21 5.59 -0.74
CA PHE A 58 -7.11 6.67 -0.30
C PHE A 58 -6.75 8.03 -0.91
N LEU A 59 -5.47 8.44 -0.84
CA LEU A 59 -5.03 9.73 -1.37
C LEU A 59 -5.18 9.86 -2.90
N LEU A 60 -5.16 8.73 -3.60
CA LEU A 60 -5.36 8.64 -5.04
C LEU A 60 -6.84 8.54 -5.44
N GLY A 61 -7.75 8.41 -4.46
CA GLY A 61 -9.19 8.30 -4.67
C GLY A 61 -9.68 6.89 -5.04
N GLY A 62 -8.87 5.86 -4.79
CA GLY A 62 -9.23 4.46 -5.02
C GLY A 62 -10.27 3.91 -4.03
N ASN A 63 -10.37 4.51 -2.83
CA ASN A 63 -11.45 4.24 -1.87
C ASN A 63 -11.79 5.46 -1.00
N ASP A 64 -12.86 5.33 -0.21
CA ASP A 64 -13.38 6.37 0.68
C ASP A 64 -12.64 6.49 2.03
N GLY A 65 -11.69 5.60 2.30
CA GLY A 65 -10.86 5.63 3.50
C GLY A 65 -11.58 5.26 4.80
N GLU A 66 -12.77 4.64 4.75
CA GLU A 66 -13.51 4.27 5.98
C GLU A 66 -12.67 3.43 6.95
N TYR A 67 -11.79 2.57 6.43
CA TYR A 67 -10.92 1.70 7.23
C TYR A 67 -9.66 2.41 7.79
N LEU A 68 -9.32 3.62 7.32
CA LEU A 68 -8.18 4.41 7.82
C LEU A 68 -8.54 5.24 9.05
N PHE A 69 -9.83 5.58 9.21
CA PHE A 69 -10.33 6.43 10.28
C PHE A 69 -11.31 5.71 11.23
N GLY A 70 -11.62 4.44 10.95
CA GLY A 70 -12.52 3.62 11.77
C GLY A 70 -11.79 2.80 12.82
N GLN A 71 -11.48 3.39 13.98
CA GLN A 71 -11.36 2.69 15.26
C GLN A 71 -11.66 3.67 16.40
N ASP A 72 -12.92 3.67 16.87
CA ASP A 72 -13.31 4.05 18.23
C ASP A 72 -13.22 2.82 19.15
#